data_AF-A0A7W0W7P2-F1
#
_entry.id   AF-A0A7W0W7P2-F1
#
_cell.length_a   1.000
_cell.length_b   1.000
_cell.length_c   1.000
_cell.angle_alpha   90.00
_cell.angle_beta   90.00
_cell.angle_gamma   90.00
#
_symmetry.space_group_name_H-M   'P 1'
#
loop_
_entity.id
_entity.type
_entity.pdbx_description
1 polymer ?
#
loop_
_entity_poly.entity_id
_entity_poly.type
_entity_poly.pdbx_seq_one_letter_code
_entity_poly.pdbx_strand_id
1 'polypeptide(L)'
;MTIFKDAEEMKKYLGALYDEAKCDPEIAPKIKQSGLSIQYRYEDPQGIATILADRPPTQPDAYFDVVWGEIEGLKPDVTMSMKADIAHQFWHGTINLMAALTRRQIIA
;
A
#
# COMPACT_ATOMS: atom_id res chain seq x y z
N MET A 1 20.86 -1.70 4.02
CA MET A 1 20.67 -0.46 4.81
C MET A 1 19.18 -0.31 4.99
N THR A 2 18.72 -0.17 6.23
CA THR A 2 17.30 0.11 6.53
C THR A 2 16.99 1.52 6.06
N ILE A 3 16.00 1.67 5.17
CA ILE A 3 15.59 2.97 4.64
C ILE A 3 14.80 3.74 5.69
N PHE A 4 14.01 3.03 6.49
CA PHE A 4 13.24 3.58 7.60
C PHE A 4 13.94 3.33 8.93
N LYS A 5 13.97 4.35 9.77
CA LYS A 5 14.46 4.29 11.16
C LYS A 5 13.53 3.50 12.06
N ASP A 6 12.23 3.70 11.92
CA ASP A 6 11.18 3.11 12.75
C ASP A 6 9.82 3.09 12.03
N ALA A 7 8.83 2.44 12.65
CA ALA A 7 7.48 2.28 12.08
C ALA A 7 6.75 3.64 11.91
N GLU A 8 7.07 4.63 12.74
CA GLU A 8 6.49 5.96 12.66
C GLU A 8 7.00 6.70 11.42
N GLU A 9 8.31 6.64 11.17
CA GLU A 9 8.91 7.21 9.97
C GLU A 9 8.42 6.52 8.69
N MET A 10 8.30 5.19 8.71
CA MET A 10 7.69 4.44 7.59
C MET A 10 6.26 4.91 7.32
N LYS A 11 5.42 4.97 8.37
CA LYS A 11 4.04 5.41 8.24
C LYS A 11 3.95 6.86 7.75
N LYS A 12 4.87 7.73 8.16
CA LYS A 12 4.93 9.12 7.69
C LYS A 12 5.16 9.19 6.17
N TYR A 13 6.18 8.52 5.66
CA TYR A 13 6.52 8.60 4.24
C TYR A 13 5.57 7.82 3.35
N LEU A 14 5.24 6.57 3.72
CA LEU A 14 4.25 5.79 2.96
C LEU A 14 2.85 6.38 3.10
N GLY A 15 2.51 6.99 4.23
CA GLY A 15 1.25 7.69 4.45
C GLY A 15 1.09 8.86 3.48
N ALA A 16 2.12 9.71 3.38
CA ALA A 16 2.12 10.82 2.43
C ALA A 16 1.94 10.33 0.98
N LEU A 17 2.66 9.27 0.59
CA LEU A 17 2.48 8.65 -0.72
C LEU A 17 1.03 8.20 -0.96
N TYR A 18 0.41 7.54 0.01
CA TYR A 18 -0.97 7.07 -0.11
C TYR A 18 -1.99 8.20 -0.13
N ASP A 19 -1.77 9.25 0.65
CA ASP A 19 -2.62 10.44 0.67
C ASP A 19 -2.56 11.19 -0.66
N GLU A 20 -1.40 11.24 -1.32
CA GLU A 20 -1.29 11.75 -2.69
C GLU A 20 -1.95 10.81 -3.70
N ALA A 21 -1.63 9.51 -3.64
CA ALA A 21 -2.11 8.52 -4.59
C ALA A 21 -3.64 8.36 -4.59
N LYS A 22 -4.31 8.55 -3.46
CA LYS A 22 -5.78 8.44 -3.37
C LYS A 22 -6.54 9.64 -3.93
N CYS A 23 -5.87 10.78 -4.04
CA CYS A 23 -6.45 12.04 -4.54
C CYS A 23 -5.96 12.41 -5.95
N ASP A 24 -4.90 11.75 -6.44
CA ASP A 24 -4.31 12.06 -7.74
C ASP A 24 -5.29 11.77 -8.90
N PRO A 25 -5.58 12.77 -9.77
CA PRO A 25 -6.59 12.63 -10.82
C PRO A 25 -6.18 11.69 -11.97
N GLU A 26 -4.91 11.31 -12.10
CA GLU A 26 -4.43 10.43 -13.16
C GLU A 26 -4.27 8.98 -12.71
N ILE A 27 -3.86 8.77 -11.45
CA ILE A 27 -3.55 7.48 -10.85
C ILE A 27 -4.77 6.91 -10.12
N ALA A 28 -5.43 7.73 -9.30
CA ALA A 28 -6.46 7.25 -8.40
C ALA A 28 -7.68 6.64 -9.13
N PRO A 29 -8.15 7.18 -10.28
CA PRO A 29 -9.20 6.53 -11.06
C PRO A 29 -8.84 5.12 -11.57
N LYS A 30 -7.57 4.90 -11.93
CA LYS A 30 -7.09 3.58 -12.41
C LYS A 30 -7.07 2.56 -11.28
N ILE A 31 -6.61 2.96 -10.10
CA ILE A 31 -6.66 2.12 -8.89
C ILE A 31 -8.11 1.84 -8.54
N LYS A 32 -8.98 2.86 -8.54
CA LYS A 32 -10.40 2.70 -8.25
C LYS A 32 -11.11 1.75 -9.23
N GLN A 33 -10.75 1.80 -10.51
CA GLN A 33 -11.31 0.92 -11.55
C GLN A 33 -11.00 -0.56 -11.31
N SER A 34 -9.90 -0.89 -10.62
CA SER A 34 -9.58 -2.28 -10.27
C SER A 34 -10.68 -2.93 -9.43
N GLY A 35 -11.38 -2.15 -8.59
CA GLY A 35 -12.39 -2.66 -7.67
C GLY A 35 -11.84 -3.61 -6.60
N LEU A 36 -10.53 -3.58 -6.32
CA LEU A 36 -9.88 -4.49 -5.38
C LEU A 36 -9.69 -3.86 -4.00
N SER A 37 -9.72 -4.71 -2.98
CA SER A 37 -9.18 -4.42 -1.65
C SER A 37 -7.79 -5.07 -1.50
N ILE A 38 -6.77 -4.25 -1.25
CA ILE A 38 -5.38 -4.70 -1.18
C ILE A 38 -4.82 -4.36 0.20
N GLN A 39 -4.40 -5.39 0.94
CA GLN A 39 -3.72 -5.21 2.22
C GLN A 39 -2.21 -5.36 2.05
N TYR A 40 -1.46 -4.33 2.39
CA TYR A 40 -0.01 -4.35 2.49
C TYR A 40 0.40 -4.63 3.93
N ARG A 41 1.20 -5.68 4.12
CA ARG A 41 1.82 -6.07 5.40
C ARG A 41 3.31 -5.84 5.32
N TYR A 42 3.80 -4.88 6.09
CA TYR A 42 5.19 -4.48 6.15
C TYR A 42 5.92 -5.12 7.33
N GLU A 43 7.15 -5.52 7.07
CA GLU A 43 8.11 -6.00 8.07
C GLU A 43 9.38 -5.14 8.04
N ASP A 44 10.06 -5.04 9.19
CA ASP A 44 11.32 -4.29 9.36
C ASP A 44 11.31 -2.86 8.78
N PRO A 45 10.52 -1.90 9.32
CA PRO A 45 9.64 -1.99 10.49
C PRO A 45 8.23 -2.50 10.19
N GLN A 46 7.50 -2.91 11.24
CA GLN A 46 6.14 -3.46 11.12
C GLN A 46 5.09 -2.39 10.83
N GLY A 47 4.16 -2.70 9.93
CA GLY A 47 2.96 -1.89 9.71
C GLY A 47 2.00 -2.52 8.73
N ILE A 48 0.75 -2.06 8.77
CA ILE A 48 -0.32 -2.55 7.89
C ILE A 48 -1.01 -1.35 7.28
N ALA A 49 -1.15 -1.36 5.96
CA ALA A 49 -1.91 -0.38 5.20
C ALA A 49 -2.86 -1.11 4.25
N THR A 50 -4.12 -0.71 4.23
CA THR A 50 -5.13 -1.33 3.37
C THR A 50 -5.69 -0.28 2.42
N ILE A 51 -5.63 -0.55 1.12
CA ILE A 51 -6.29 0.20 0.07
C ILE A 51 -7.66 -0.44 -0.19
N LEU A 52 -8.73 0.35 -0.12
CA LEU A 52 -10.12 -0.09 -0.30
C LEU A 52 -10.72 0.55 -1.55
N ALA A 53 -10.42 -0.03 -2.72
CA ALA A 53 -10.98 0.41 -4.00
C ALA A 53 -12.24 -0.39 -4.41
N ASP A 54 -12.59 -1.44 -3.68
CA ASP A 54 -13.77 -2.30 -3.87
C ASP A 54 -15.10 -1.65 -3.46
N ARG A 55 -15.06 -0.51 -2.75
CA ARG A 55 -16.23 0.17 -2.18
C ARG A 55 -16.16 1.70 -2.35
N PRO A 56 -17.28 2.44 -2.26
CA PRO A 56 -17.25 3.90 -2.31
C PRO A 56 -16.34 4.49 -1.22
N PRO A 57 -15.52 5.51 -1.54
CA PRO A 57 -14.65 6.16 -0.56
C PRO A 57 -15.47 6.88 0.52
N THR A 58 -14.95 6.89 1.74
CA THR A 58 -15.50 7.63 2.89
C THR A 58 -14.65 8.83 3.28
N GLN A 59 -13.40 8.88 2.81
CA GLN A 59 -12.48 10.00 3.03
C GLN A 59 -12.74 11.14 2.04
N PRO A 60 -12.65 12.42 2.48
CA PRO A 60 -12.91 13.57 1.62
C PRO A 60 -11.89 13.66 0.47
N ASP A 61 -12.39 14.06 -0.71
CA ASP A 61 -11.62 14.27 -1.94
C ASP A 61 -10.79 13.06 -2.42
N ALA A 62 -11.08 11.86 -1.92
CA ALA A 62 -10.41 10.63 -2.28
C ALA A 62 -11.23 9.78 -3.27
N TYR A 63 -10.56 9.07 -4.17
CA TYR A 63 -11.19 8.10 -5.07
C TYR A 63 -11.36 6.71 -4.42
N PHE A 64 -10.56 6.41 -3.40
CA PHE A 64 -10.60 5.19 -2.58
C PHE A 64 -10.08 5.49 -1.17
N ASP A 65 -10.40 4.64 -0.20
CA ASP A 65 -9.91 4.83 1.17
C ASP A 65 -8.58 4.10 1.39
N VAL A 66 -7.71 4.71 2.21
CA VAL A 66 -6.54 4.06 2.77
C VAL A 66 -6.64 4.03 4.28
N VAL A 67 -6.52 2.85 4.86
CA VAL A 67 -6.64 2.62 6.31
C VAL A 67 -5.37 1.99 6.84
N TRP A 68 -4.83 2.57 7.91
CA TRP A 68 -3.67 2.04 8.61
C TRP A 68 -4.10 1.16 9.79
N GLY A 69 -3.42 0.04 9.96
CA GLY A 69 -3.69 -0.94 11.01
C GLY A 69 -4.51 -2.14 10.52
N GLU A 70 -4.74 -3.09 11.44
CA GLU A 70 -5.58 -4.25 11.17
C GLU A 70 -7.06 -3.82 11.10
N ILE A 71 -7.81 -4.38 10.16
CA ILE A 71 -9.25 -4.15 10.03
C ILE A 71 -9.95 -5.45 10.39
N GLU A 72 -10.64 -5.48 11.54
CA GLU A 72 -11.34 -6.67 12.02
C GLU A 72 -12.39 -7.15 11.02
N GLY A 73 -12.37 -8.45 10.73
CA GLY A 73 -13.32 -9.07 9.81
C GLY A 73 -13.11 -8.76 8.33
N LEU A 74 -12.11 -7.94 7.96
CA LEU A 74 -11.78 -7.71 6.56
C LEU A 74 -11.10 -8.95 5.95
N LYS A 75 -11.60 -9.40 4.80
CA LYS A 75 -10.92 -10.34 3.91
C LYS A 75 -10.51 -9.58 2.65
N PRO A 76 -9.25 -9.12 2.55
CA PRO A 76 -8.81 -8.41 1.35
C PRO A 76 -8.75 -9.37 0.16
N ASP A 77 -8.99 -8.85 -1.05
CA ASP A 77 -8.86 -9.62 -2.29
C ASP A 77 -7.40 -10.05 -2.51
N VAL A 78 -6.46 -9.21 -2.09
CA VAL A 78 -5.01 -9.46 -2.19
C VAL A 78 -4.31 -9.06 -0.90
N THR A 79 -3.41 -9.92 -0.40
CA THR A 79 -2.54 -9.60 0.75
C THR A 79 -1.08 -9.61 0.32
N MET A 80 -0.49 -8.42 0.21
CA MET A 80 0.91 -8.25 -0.16
C MET A 80 1.79 -8.13 1.08
N SER A 81 2.63 -9.13 1.35
CA SER A 81 3.62 -9.10 2.44
C SER A 81 5.03 -8.81 1.90
N MET A 82 5.73 -7.83 2.49
CA MET A 82 7.09 -7.44 2.09
C MET A 82 7.83 -6.66 3.19
N LYS A 83 9.15 -6.52 3.07
CA LYS A 83 9.89 -5.57 3.90
C LYS A 83 9.55 -4.13 3.51
N ALA A 84 9.54 -3.21 4.47
CA ALA A 84 9.28 -1.80 4.21
C ALA A 84 10.23 -1.22 3.15
N ASP A 85 11.53 -1.55 3.21
CA ASP A 85 12.53 -1.09 2.23
C ASP A 85 12.23 -1.58 0.79
N ILE A 86 11.62 -2.75 0.65
CA ILE A 86 11.19 -3.30 -0.65
C ILE A 86 9.98 -2.50 -1.16
N ALA A 87 9.05 -2.15 -0.27
CA ALA A 87 7.92 -1.28 -0.61
C ALA A 87 8.39 0.08 -1.12
N HIS A 88 9.37 0.70 -0.44
CA HIS A 88 9.96 1.96 -0.88
C HIS A 88 10.55 1.85 -2.28
N GLN A 89 11.36 0.83 -2.55
CA GLN A 89 11.92 0.60 -3.90
C GLN A 89 10.85 0.33 -4.95
N PHE A 90 9.77 -0.36 -4.58
CA PHE A 90 8.64 -0.64 -5.47
C PHE A 90 7.93 0.65 -5.88
N TRP A 91 7.60 1.51 -4.92
CA TRP A 91 6.92 2.79 -5.19
C TRP A 91 7.78 3.78 -5.95
N HIS A 92 9.11 3.70 -5.81
CA HIS A 92 10.05 4.44 -6.65
C HIS A 92 10.25 3.86 -8.06
N GLY A 93 9.61 2.73 -8.40
CA GLY A 93 9.75 2.07 -9.70
C GLY A 93 11.10 1.36 -9.90
N THR A 94 11.94 1.29 -8.86
CA THR A 94 13.26 0.66 -8.89
C THR A 94 13.17 -0.87 -8.99
N ILE A 95 12.08 -1.45 -8.48
CA ILE A 95 11.76 -2.87 -8.67
C ILE A 95 10.41 -3.04 -9.36
N ASN A 96 10.38 -3.93 -10.35
CA ASN A 96 9.14 -4.30 -11.03
C ASN A 96 8.36 -5.33 -10.19
N LEU A 97 7.04 -5.14 -10.05
CA LEU A 97 6.16 -6.02 -9.28
C LEU A 97 6.29 -7.49 -9.67
N MET A 98 6.28 -7.80 -10.97
CA MET A 98 6.35 -9.17 -11.46
C MET A 98 7.70 -9.81 -11.12
N ALA A 99 8.78 -9.03 -11.20
CA ALA A 99 10.10 -9.49 -10.80
C ALA A 99 10.17 -9.72 -9.28
N ALA A 100 9.58 -8.85 -8.47
CA ALA A 100 9.54 -8.96 -7.02
C ALA A 100 8.73 -10.17 -6.55
N LEU A 101 7.57 -10.45 -7.18
CA LEU A 101 6.77 -11.65 -6.95
C LEU A 101 7.54 -12.92 -7.32
N THR A 102 8.17 -12.94 -8.50
CA THR A 102 8.98 -14.08 -8.97
C THR A 102 10.13 -14.39 -8.02
N ARG A 103 10.76 -13.35 -7.46
CA ARG A 103 11.85 -13.45 -6.48
C ARG A 103 11.37 -13.67 -5.04
N ARG A 104 10.05 -13.76 -4.81
CA ARG A 104 9.43 -13.86 -3.48
C ARG A 104 9.83 -12.73 -2.52
N GLN A 105 10.16 -11.56 -3.08
CA GLN A 105 10.40 -10.33 -2.31
C GLN A 105 9.07 -9.70 -1.88
N ILE A 106 8.02 -9.99 -2.65
CA ILE A 106 6.62 -9.70 -2.34
C ILE A 106 5.90 -11.04 -2.40
N ILE A 107 5.04 -11.30 -1.42
CA ILE A 107 4.15 -12.46 -1.38
C ILE A 107 2.73 -11.91 -1.46
N ALA A 108 1.97 -12.30 -2.48
CA ALA A 108 0.60 -11.84 -2.75
C ALA A 108 -0.42 -12.96 -2.60
#